data_AF-A0A928EH75-F1
#
_entry.id   AF-A0A928EH75-F1
#
_cell.length_a   1.000
_cell.length_b   1.000
_cell.length_c   1.000
_cell.angle_alpha   90.00
_cell.angle_beta   90.00
_cell.angle_gamma   90.00
#
_symmetry.space_group_name_H-M   'P 1'
#
loop_
_entity.id
_entity.type
_entity.pdbx_description
1 polymer ?
#
loop_
_entity_poly.entity_id
_entity_poly.type
_entity_poly.pdbx_seq_one_letter_code
_entity_poly.pdbx_strand_id
1 'polypeptide(L)'
;MREVEQAHAPDACTGRQSRTEWIPDADGIPSREAARVLVIDPDNRVLLIRGHDIDRPDFWWWFTVGGGIQGQSRREGAVRELYEETGLRAQAQRLIGPVLYRRAVLKFTRGVQRQNEYFFLLRVTAAEASSVVAGKELSALEQELLDEYRWWDASAIEEAERAGEIFYPVGLGALVQGWINGWDGTCDVIDENDTAEEHGEEKAETADEAVAPSRRKTPLRKPPPVQRRTPTGPN
;
A
#
# COMPACT_ATOMS: atom_id res chain seq x y z
N MET A 1 40.63 -31.60 -18.21
CA MET A 1 40.31 -30.25 -17.73
C MET A 1 39.15 -29.77 -18.57
N ARG A 2 37.91 -29.90 -18.06
CA ARG A 2 36.70 -29.41 -18.73
C ARG A 2 36.19 -28.24 -17.91
N GLU A 3 36.21 -27.05 -18.50
CA GLU A 3 35.58 -25.85 -17.95
C GLU A 3 34.07 -26.08 -17.88
N VAL A 4 33.49 -25.74 -16.74
CA VAL A 4 32.05 -25.79 -16.52
C VAL A 4 31.51 -24.42 -16.88
N GLU A 5 30.81 -24.36 -18.00
CA GLU A 5 30.08 -23.20 -18.48
C GLU A 5 28.93 -22.89 -17.51
N GLN A 6 29.05 -21.78 -16.76
CA GLN A 6 27.99 -21.28 -15.90
C GLN A 6 26.86 -20.71 -16.77
N ALA A 7 25.73 -21.41 -16.76
CA ALA A 7 24.49 -20.94 -17.35
C ALA A 7 24.03 -19.65 -16.67
N HIS A 8 23.93 -18.58 -17.46
CA HIS A 8 23.27 -17.32 -17.09
C HIS A 8 21.77 -17.57 -16.95
N ALA A 9 21.22 -17.36 -15.75
CA ALA A 9 19.78 -17.25 -15.56
C ALA A 9 19.28 -15.90 -16.14
N PRO A 10 18.08 -15.84 -16.75
CA PRO A 10 17.58 -14.63 -17.37
C PRO A 10 17.24 -13.54 -16.33
N ASP A 11 17.73 -12.32 -16.59
CA ASP A 11 17.42 -11.08 -15.87
C ASP A 11 15.91 -10.79 -15.91
N ALA A 12 15.23 -11.00 -14.79
CA ALA A 12 13.85 -10.57 -14.59
C ALA A 12 13.82 -9.42 -13.56
N CYS A 13 14.03 -8.18 -14.03
CA CYS A 13 13.57 -6.95 -13.37
C CYS A 13 13.96 -5.72 -14.22
N THR A 14 13.20 -5.44 -15.28
CA THR A 14 13.33 -4.20 -16.05
C THR A 14 12.06 -3.36 -15.94
N GLY A 15 11.91 -2.76 -14.76
CA GLY A 15 10.95 -1.71 -14.47
C GLY A 15 11.45 -0.87 -13.30
N ARG A 16 12.57 -0.15 -13.50
CA ARG A 16 13.21 0.85 -12.61
C ARG A 16 12.96 0.77 -11.09
N GLN A 17 12.91 -0.42 -10.50
CA GLN A 17 13.26 -0.61 -9.09
C GLN A 17 14.76 -0.87 -9.06
N SER A 18 15.49 -0.04 -8.32
CA SER A 18 16.94 -0.13 -8.21
C SER A 18 17.34 -1.52 -7.67
N ARG A 19 18.31 -2.18 -8.31
CA ARG A 19 19.01 -3.38 -7.79
C ARG A 19 19.60 -3.19 -6.38
N THR A 20 19.59 -1.96 -5.85
CA THR A 20 20.09 -1.60 -4.52
C THR A 20 19.03 -1.68 -3.41
N GLU A 21 17.74 -1.67 -3.74
CA GLU A 21 16.67 -1.75 -2.71
C GLU A 21 16.43 -3.18 -2.23
N TRP A 22 16.53 -4.14 -3.13
CA TRP A 22 16.25 -5.55 -2.86
C TRP A 22 17.54 -6.34 -2.81
N ILE A 23 17.91 -6.80 -1.62
CA ILE A 23 19.15 -7.52 -1.37
C ILE A 23 18.82 -9.00 -1.21
N PRO A 24 19.37 -9.91 -2.02
CA PRO A 24 19.18 -11.34 -1.82
C PRO A 24 19.65 -11.77 -0.42
N ASP A 25 18.77 -12.42 0.34
CA ASP A 25 19.13 -13.06 1.60
C ASP A 25 19.92 -14.37 1.35
N ALA A 26 20.32 -15.05 2.43
CA ALA A 26 21.10 -16.29 2.36
C ALA A 26 20.40 -17.44 1.60
N ASP A 27 19.07 -17.44 1.54
CA ASP A 27 18.25 -18.40 0.80
C ASP A 27 17.91 -17.92 -0.63
N GLY A 28 18.42 -16.76 -1.05
CA GLY A 28 18.22 -16.18 -2.37
C GLY A 28 16.93 -15.38 -2.55
N ILE A 29 16.05 -15.32 -1.54
CA ILE A 29 14.84 -14.49 -1.60
C ILE A 29 15.24 -13.03 -1.34
N PRO A 30 14.93 -12.07 -2.24
CA PRO A 30 15.27 -10.67 -2.03
C PRO A 30 14.51 -10.08 -0.84
N SER A 31 15.22 -9.36 0.03
CA SER A 31 14.64 -8.62 1.15
C SER A 31 14.97 -7.13 1.09
N ARG A 32 14.14 -6.31 1.74
CA ARG A 32 14.41 -4.89 1.97
C ARG A 32 13.92 -4.42 3.32
N GLU A 33 14.57 -3.41 3.89
CA GLU A 33 13.96 -2.61 4.94
C GLU A 33 12.99 -1.58 4.33
N ALA A 34 11.88 -1.34 5.00
CA ALA A 34 10.88 -0.36 4.59
C ALA A 34 10.41 0.46 5.79
N ALA A 35 9.96 1.69 5.53
CA ALA A 35 9.39 2.57 6.53
C ALA A 35 7.96 2.91 6.15
N ARG A 36 7.03 2.72 7.08
CA ARG A 36 5.59 2.92 6.91
C ARG A 36 5.10 4.04 7.83
N VAL A 37 4.15 4.83 7.37
CA VAL A 37 3.59 5.96 8.11
C VAL A 37 2.08 5.83 8.22
N LEU A 38 1.57 5.71 9.44
CA LEU A 38 0.17 5.96 9.73
C LEU A 38 -0.04 7.45 9.95
N VAL A 39 -0.57 8.12 8.94
CA VAL A 39 -1.00 9.52 9.05
C VAL A 39 -2.36 9.55 9.73
N ILE A 40 -2.47 10.21 10.89
CA ILE A 40 -3.67 10.28 11.71
C ILE A 40 -4.17 11.73 11.72
N ASP A 41 -5.40 11.95 11.25
CA ASP A 41 -6.03 13.28 11.26
C ASP A 41 -6.69 13.61 12.61
N PRO A 42 -7.21 14.84 12.81
CA PRO A 42 -7.87 15.22 14.07
C PRO A 42 -9.18 14.46 14.36
N ASP A 43 -9.78 13.83 13.36
CA ASP A 43 -10.98 12.99 13.52
C ASP A 43 -10.59 11.54 13.90
N ASN A 44 -9.30 11.26 14.10
CA ASN A 44 -8.71 9.95 14.34
C ASN A 44 -8.90 8.95 13.20
N ARG A 45 -8.98 9.45 11.96
CA ARG A 45 -8.92 8.61 10.76
C ARG A 45 -7.49 8.43 10.32
N VAL A 46 -7.21 7.30 9.70
CA VAL A 46 -5.91 6.98 9.09
C VAL A 46 -5.97 7.04 7.58
N LEU A 47 -4.94 7.61 6.95
CA LEU A 47 -4.80 7.59 5.50
C LEU A 47 -4.23 6.23 5.06
N LEU A 48 -4.98 5.51 4.24
CA LEU A 48 -4.57 4.26 3.62
C LEU A 48 -4.60 4.36 2.10
N ILE A 49 -3.78 3.54 1.48
CA ILE A 49 -3.66 3.39 0.03
C ILE A 49 -4.19 2.00 -0.33
N ARG A 50 -5.05 1.91 -1.34
CA ARG A 50 -5.40 0.63 -1.98
C ARG A 50 -4.52 0.43 -3.20
N GLY A 51 -3.98 -0.78 -3.33
CA GLY A 51 -3.35 -1.21 -4.56
C GLY A 51 -3.64 -2.68 -4.85
N HIS A 52 -3.14 -3.16 -5.98
CA HIS A 52 -3.33 -4.52 -6.47
C HIS A 52 -2.01 -5.12 -6.98
N ASP A 53 -1.99 -6.42 -7.27
CA ASP A 53 -0.90 -7.03 -8.04
C ASP A 53 -1.15 -6.75 -9.53
N ILE A 54 -0.15 -6.22 -10.25
CA ILE A 54 -0.24 -5.90 -11.69
C ILE A 54 -0.78 -7.05 -12.54
N ASP A 55 -0.47 -8.29 -12.17
CA ASP A 55 -0.87 -9.49 -12.91
C ASP A 55 -2.20 -10.07 -12.36
N ARG A 56 -2.74 -9.51 -11.27
CA ARG A 56 -4.05 -9.82 -10.66
C ARG A 56 -4.79 -8.55 -10.17
N PRO A 57 -5.33 -7.72 -11.08
CA PRO A 57 -6.01 -6.48 -10.72
C PRO A 57 -7.35 -6.67 -9.97
N ASP A 58 -7.87 -7.90 -9.94
CA ASP A 58 -9.03 -8.30 -9.15
C ASP A 58 -8.68 -8.67 -7.70
N PHE A 59 -7.39 -8.67 -7.35
CA PHE A 59 -6.89 -8.91 -6.00
C PHE A 59 -6.21 -7.65 -5.46
N TRP A 60 -6.89 -6.98 -4.53
CA TRP A 60 -6.43 -5.73 -3.94
C TRP A 60 -6.34 -5.82 -2.42
N TRP A 61 -5.58 -4.89 -1.84
CA TRP A 61 -5.45 -4.73 -0.40
C TRP A 61 -5.18 -3.28 -0.05
N TRP A 62 -5.50 -2.91 1.19
CA TRP A 62 -5.16 -1.62 1.76
C TRP A 62 -3.88 -1.70 2.58
N PHE A 63 -3.05 -0.67 2.47
CA PHE A 63 -1.82 -0.56 3.24
C PHE A 63 -1.50 0.91 3.53
N THR A 64 -0.56 1.11 4.44
CA THR A 64 -0.13 2.44 4.87
C THR A 64 0.78 3.09 3.84
N VAL A 65 0.80 4.42 3.83
CA VAL A 65 1.83 5.22 3.15
C VAL A 65 3.23 4.74 3.53
N GLY A 66 4.16 4.68 2.58
CA GLY A 66 5.55 4.30 2.86
C GLY A 66 6.10 3.21 1.94
N GLY A 67 7.42 3.05 1.95
CA GLY A 67 8.15 2.21 1.00
C GLY A 67 9.57 1.88 1.45
N GLY A 68 10.40 1.45 0.50
CA GLY A 68 11.74 0.94 0.74
C GLY A 68 12.71 1.99 1.28
N ILE A 69 13.66 1.59 2.13
CA ILE A 69 14.74 2.46 2.61
C ILE A 69 15.95 2.33 1.67
N GLN A 70 16.56 3.46 1.32
CA GLN A 70 17.64 3.58 0.32
C GLN A 70 18.94 4.13 0.96
N GLY A 71 19.31 3.64 2.15
CA GLY A 71 20.55 4.03 2.86
C GLY A 71 20.44 5.24 3.79
N GLN A 72 19.30 5.92 3.82
CA GLN A 72 18.94 6.92 4.84
C GLN A 72 18.42 6.25 6.13
N SER A 73 18.21 7.03 7.20
CA SER A 73 17.57 6.50 8.40
C SER A 73 16.10 6.13 8.15
N ARG A 74 15.53 5.23 8.96
CA ARG A 74 14.12 4.81 8.86
C ARG A 74 13.14 5.98 8.87
N ARG A 75 13.39 7.00 9.70
CA ARG A 75 12.56 8.20 9.80
C ARG A 75 12.70 9.09 8.57
N GLU A 76 13.90 9.21 8.02
CA GLU A 76 14.13 9.93 6.76
C GLU A 76 13.47 9.23 5.57
N GLY A 77 13.51 7.88 5.54
CA GLY A 77 12.77 7.07 4.58
C GLY A 77 11.27 7.32 4.66
N ALA A 78 10.70 7.23 5.86
CA ALA A 78 9.29 7.51 6.11
C ALA A 78 8.83 8.89 5.61
N VAL A 79 9.58 9.97 5.90
CA VAL A 79 9.19 11.33 5.46
C VAL A 79 9.38 11.55 3.96
N ARG A 80 10.36 10.87 3.32
CA ARG A 80 10.52 10.89 1.86
C ARG A 80 9.29 10.27 1.19
N GLU A 81 8.98 9.03 1.54
CA GLU A 81 7.85 8.28 0.98
C GLU A 81 6.53 9.01 1.23
N LEU A 82 6.33 9.54 2.44
CA LEU A 82 5.16 10.37 2.76
C LEU A 82 4.99 11.52 1.77
N TYR A 83 6.07 12.24 1.47
CA TYR A 83 6.01 13.35 0.52
C TYR A 83 5.77 12.86 -0.92
N GLU A 84 6.45 11.80 -1.35
CA GLU A 84 6.33 11.25 -2.70
C GLU A 84 4.90 10.72 -2.98
N GLU A 85 4.30 9.99 -2.03
CA GLU A 85 2.98 9.39 -2.21
C GLU A 85 1.82 10.35 -1.93
N THR A 86 2.01 11.34 -1.05
CA THR A 86 0.89 12.18 -0.55
C THR A 86 1.11 13.69 -0.70
N GLY A 87 2.30 14.14 -1.09
CA GLY A 87 2.69 15.55 -1.10
C GLY A 87 2.83 16.19 0.28
N LEU A 88 2.52 15.47 1.37
CA LEU A 88 2.58 15.97 2.73
C LEU A 88 4.03 16.10 3.20
N ARG A 89 4.39 17.26 3.73
CA ARG A 89 5.72 17.51 4.30
C ARG A 89 5.69 17.41 5.82
N ALA A 90 6.55 16.58 6.38
CA ALA A 90 6.76 16.46 7.82
C ALA A 90 8.26 16.40 8.15
N GLN A 91 8.61 16.88 9.34
CA GLN A 91 9.95 16.70 9.89
C GLN A 91 10.05 15.30 10.52
N ALA A 92 11.19 14.63 10.34
CA ALA A 92 11.45 13.28 10.87
C ALA A 92 11.24 13.16 12.39
N GLN A 93 11.42 14.26 13.13
CA GLN A 93 11.24 14.33 14.59
C GLN A 93 9.76 14.31 15.00
N ARG A 94 8.83 14.64 14.11
CA ARG A 94 7.38 14.54 14.37
C ARG A 94 6.86 13.11 14.34
N LEU A 95 7.61 12.19 13.75
CA LEU A 95 7.24 10.78 13.72
C LEU A 95 7.33 10.18 15.13
N ILE A 96 6.30 9.45 15.53
CA ILE A 96 6.25 8.71 16.79
C ILE A 96 6.54 7.24 16.47
N GLY A 97 7.38 6.59 17.28
CA GLY A 97 7.76 5.18 17.07
C GLY A 97 9.24 4.94 16.73
N PRO A 98 9.58 3.76 16.19
CA PRO A 98 8.65 2.79 15.58
C PRO A 98 7.68 2.18 16.60
N VAL A 99 6.41 2.05 16.20
CA VAL A 99 5.35 1.47 17.04
C VAL A 99 5.11 0.00 16.71
N LEU A 100 5.52 -0.42 15.52
CA LEU A 100 5.46 -1.81 15.06
C LEU A 100 6.65 -2.08 14.13
N TYR A 101 7.20 -3.26 14.27
CA TYR A 101 8.08 -3.90 13.32
C TYR A 101 7.40 -5.14 12.73
N ARG A 102 7.18 -5.16 11.42
CA ARG A 102 6.54 -6.27 10.71
C ARG A 102 7.53 -6.95 9.78
N ARG A 103 7.56 -8.27 9.81
CA ARG A 103 8.23 -9.09 8.80
C ARG A 103 7.16 -9.73 7.92
N ALA A 104 7.30 -9.61 6.62
CA ALA A 104 6.31 -10.14 5.70
C ALA A 104 6.95 -10.69 4.43
N VAL A 105 6.36 -11.78 3.93
CA VAL A 105 6.63 -12.33 2.61
C VAL A 105 5.54 -11.84 1.67
N LEU A 106 5.93 -11.03 0.68
CA LEU A 106 5.06 -10.62 -0.42
C LEU A 106 5.26 -11.58 -1.58
N LYS A 107 4.20 -12.30 -1.95
CA LYS A 107 4.17 -13.19 -3.11
C LYS A 107 3.49 -12.45 -4.25
N PHE A 108 4.28 -11.99 -5.20
CA PHE A 108 3.78 -11.44 -6.46
C PHE A 108 3.85 -12.51 -7.55
N THR A 109 3.11 -12.32 -8.62
CA THR A 109 3.19 -13.19 -9.81
C THR A 109 4.62 -13.29 -10.36
N ARG A 110 5.43 -12.22 -10.18
CA ARG A 110 6.82 -12.14 -10.66
C ARG A 110 7.86 -12.66 -9.67
N GLY A 111 7.45 -13.13 -8.49
CA GLY A 111 8.34 -13.73 -7.51
C GLY A 111 8.00 -13.38 -6.06
N VAL A 112 8.79 -13.96 -5.17
CA VAL A 112 8.66 -13.81 -3.72
C VAL A 112 9.67 -12.79 -3.23
N GLN A 113 9.24 -11.88 -2.36
CA GLN A 113 10.05 -10.82 -1.78
C GLN A 113 9.77 -10.69 -0.28
N ARG A 114 10.77 -10.31 0.52
CA ARG A 114 10.62 -10.07 1.98
C ARG A 114 10.71 -8.60 2.35
N GLN A 115 9.78 -8.13 3.17
CA GLN A 115 9.81 -6.78 3.72
C GLN A 115 9.95 -6.80 5.23
N ASN A 116 10.93 -6.02 5.70
CA ASN A 116 11.16 -5.71 7.10
C ASN A 116 10.70 -4.27 7.33
N GLU A 117 9.47 -4.11 7.79
CA GLU A 117 8.76 -2.83 7.79
C GLU A 117 8.74 -2.20 9.19
N TYR A 118 9.11 -0.93 9.28
CA TYR A 118 9.06 -0.14 10.50
C TYR A 118 7.92 0.89 10.41
N PHE A 119 6.94 0.78 11.29
CA PHE A 119 5.75 1.64 11.30
C PHE A 119 5.94 2.81 12.25
N PHE A 120 5.61 4.01 11.77
CA PHE A 120 5.62 5.25 12.55
C PHE A 120 4.24 5.90 12.51
N LEU A 121 3.87 6.60 13.58
CA LEU A 121 2.66 7.42 13.62
C LEU A 121 3.03 8.87 13.28
N LEU A 122 2.16 9.54 12.54
CA LEU A 122 2.22 10.97 12.30
C LEU A 122 0.85 11.60 12.55
N ARG A 123 0.71 12.36 13.63
CA ARG A 123 -0.48 13.18 13.85
C ARG A 123 -0.40 14.48 13.07
N VAL A 124 -1.45 14.79 12.31
CA VAL A 124 -1.53 15.96 11.45
C VAL A 124 -2.65 16.90 11.87
N THR A 125 -2.52 18.16 11.52
CA THR A 125 -3.60 19.15 11.65
C THR A 125 -4.65 18.94 10.55
N ALA A 126 -5.84 19.53 10.71
CA ALA A 126 -6.88 19.49 9.67
C ALA A 126 -6.41 20.15 8.35
N ALA A 127 -5.59 21.20 8.43
CA ALA A 127 -5.03 21.87 7.27
C ALA A 127 -4.01 20.97 6.53
N GLU A 128 -3.17 20.26 7.27
CA GLU A 128 -2.23 19.27 6.71
C GLU A 128 -2.98 18.10 6.06
N ALA A 129 -3.98 17.53 6.73
CA ALA A 129 -4.82 16.46 6.18
C ALA A 129 -5.51 16.89 4.88
N SER A 130 -6.03 18.12 4.83
CA SER A 130 -6.67 18.69 3.62
C SER A 130 -5.68 19.00 2.50
N SER A 131 -4.38 19.06 2.80
CA SER A 131 -3.32 19.32 1.81
C SER A 131 -2.79 18.07 1.11
N VAL A 132 -3.22 16.88 1.55
CA VAL A 132 -2.85 15.60 0.95
C VAL A 132 -3.27 15.58 -0.52
N VAL A 133 -2.31 15.25 -1.38
CA VAL A 133 -2.49 15.04 -2.81
C VAL A 133 -2.07 13.61 -3.11
N ALA A 134 -3.03 12.78 -3.52
CA ALA A 134 -2.76 11.40 -3.93
C ALA A 134 -1.75 11.36 -5.09
N GLY A 135 -0.69 10.58 -4.90
CA GLY A 135 0.27 10.23 -5.94
C GLY A 135 1.11 11.39 -6.47
N LYS A 136 1.73 12.17 -5.58
CA LYS A 136 2.45 13.40 -5.93
C LYS A 136 3.67 13.18 -6.85
N GLU A 137 4.51 12.21 -6.53
CA GLU A 137 5.75 11.86 -7.25
C GLU A 137 5.89 10.33 -7.41
N LEU A 138 4.79 9.63 -7.71
CA LEU A 138 4.81 8.18 -7.92
C LEU A 138 5.67 7.79 -9.13
N SER A 139 6.42 6.71 -8.98
CA SER A 139 7.08 6.02 -10.09
C SER A 139 6.05 5.49 -11.09
N ALA A 140 6.50 5.18 -12.31
CA ALA A 140 5.61 4.63 -13.34
C ALA A 140 4.93 3.32 -12.91
N LEU A 141 5.64 2.48 -12.16
CA LEU A 141 5.08 1.24 -11.63
C LEU A 141 4.03 1.50 -10.55
N GLU A 142 4.26 2.44 -9.63
CA GLU A 142 3.27 2.78 -8.60
C GLU A 142 2.01 3.41 -9.19
N GLN A 143 2.14 4.18 -10.28
CA GLN A 143 0.97 4.70 -11.01
C GLN A 143 0.10 3.58 -11.62
N GLU A 144 0.70 2.42 -11.91
CA GLU A 144 -0.02 1.24 -12.40
C GLU A 144 -0.62 0.40 -11.26
N LEU A 145 -0.04 0.44 -10.05
CA LEU A 145 -0.43 -0.41 -8.92
C LEU A 145 -1.37 0.24 -7.90
N LEU A 146 -1.33 1.58 -7.76
CA LEU A 146 -2.08 2.29 -6.73
C LEU A 146 -3.42 2.82 -7.26
N ASP A 147 -4.51 2.40 -6.62
CA ASP A 147 -5.87 2.66 -7.10
C ASP A 147 -6.57 3.80 -6.38
N GLU A 148 -6.38 3.90 -5.06
CA GLU A 148 -7.19 4.77 -4.22
C GLU A 148 -6.44 5.20 -2.96
N TYR A 149 -6.68 6.44 -2.53
CA TYR A 149 -6.28 6.96 -1.23
C TYR A 149 -7.53 7.30 -0.45
N ARG A 150 -7.64 6.81 0.79
CA ARG A 150 -8.83 7.01 1.60
C ARG A 150 -8.49 7.18 3.08
N TRP A 151 -9.21 8.09 3.72
CA TRP A 151 -9.24 8.21 5.18
C TRP A 151 -10.22 7.20 5.77
N TRP A 152 -9.73 6.38 6.70
CA TRP A 152 -10.46 5.29 7.34
C TRP A 152 -10.55 5.48 8.84
N ASP A 153 -11.75 5.30 9.40
CA ASP A 153 -11.94 5.12 10.84
C ASP A 153 -11.51 3.70 11.25
N ALA A 154 -10.93 3.55 12.44
CA ALA A 154 -10.46 2.25 12.95
C ALA A 154 -11.56 1.18 12.95
N SER A 155 -12.76 1.54 13.43
CA SER A 155 -13.92 0.65 13.47
C SER A 155 -14.43 0.26 12.07
N ALA A 156 -14.31 1.16 11.09
CA ALA A 156 -14.66 0.87 9.70
C ALA A 156 -13.66 -0.10 9.05
N ILE A 157 -12.37 -0.02 9.43
CA ILE A 157 -11.36 -1.02 9.04
C ILE A 157 -11.75 -2.38 9.62
N GLU A 158 -12.03 -2.46 10.93
CA GLU A 158 -12.41 -3.73 11.57
C GLU A 158 -13.70 -4.33 10.98
N GLU A 159 -14.66 -3.50 10.56
CA GLU A 159 -15.86 -3.96 9.85
C GLU A 159 -15.54 -4.49 8.46
N ALA A 160 -14.70 -3.80 7.70
CA ALA A 160 -14.27 -4.23 6.37
C ALA A 160 -13.42 -5.51 6.42
N GLU A 161 -12.51 -5.63 7.39
CA GLU A 161 -11.74 -6.86 7.66
C GLU A 161 -12.67 -8.06 7.90
N ARG A 162 -13.72 -7.89 8.73
CA ARG A 162 -14.74 -8.93 8.96
C ARG A 162 -15.56 -9.26 7.71
N ALA A 163 -15.68 -8.32 6.78
CA ALA A 163 -16.35 -8.52 5.50
C ALA A 163 -15.43 -9.15 4.42
N GLY A 164 -14.17 -9.41 4.74
CA GLY A 164 -13.20 -10.05 3.86
C GLY A 164 -12.31 -9.08 3.06
N GLU A 165 -12.40 -7.78 3.32
CA GLU A 165 -11.45 -6.81 2.74
C GLU A 165 -10.07 -7.00 3.40
N ILE A 166 -9.01 -6.96 2.59
CA ILE A 166 -7.64 -7.21 3.06
C ILE A 166 -6.96 -5.90 3.44
N PHE A 167 -6.40 -5.87 4.64
CA PHE A 167 -5.57 -4.78 5.15
C PHE A 167 -4.23 -5.34 5.62
N TYR A 168 -3.16 -4.60 5.37
CA TYR A 168 -1.84 -4.88 5.93
C TYR A 168 -1.34 -3.72 6.79
N PRO A 169 -0.78 -4.00 7.98
CA PRO A 169 -0.66 -5.31 8.66
C PRO A 169 -2.01 -6.01 8.92
N VAL A 170 -2.00 -7.33 9.12
CA VAL A 170 -3.23 -8.07 9.43
C VAL A 170 -3.78 -7.60 10.78
N GLY A 171 -5.08 -7.31 10.85
CA GLY A 171 -5.71 -6.75 12.04
C GLY A 171 -5.39 -5.27 12.25
N LEU A 172 -5.17 -4.53 11.15
CA LEU A 172 -4.82 -3.12 11.16
C LEU A 172 -5.86 -2.29 11.95
N GLY A 173 -7.14 -2.63 11.87
CA GLY A 173 -8.19 -1.89 12.58
C GLY A 173 -7.95 -1.85 14.09
N ALA A 174 -7.67 -3.00 14.69
CA ALA A 174 -7.40 -3.13 16.13
C ALA A 174 -6.08 -2.42 16.53
N LEU A 175 -5.03 -2.53 15.70
CA LEU A 175 -3.76 -1.83 15.92
C LEU A 175 -3.95 -0.30 15.91
N VAL A 176 -4.65 0.21 14.90
CA VAL A 176 -4.98 1.63 14.75
C VAL A 176 -5.78 2.11 15.97
N GLN A 177 -6.78 1.36 16.40
CA GLN A 177 -7.59 1.69 17.56
C GLN A 177 -6.76 1.81 18.84
N GLY A 178 -5.77 0.93 19.04
CA GLY A 178 -4.81 1.00 20.13
C GLY A 178 -3.97 2.29 20.07
N TRP A 179 -3.33 2.55 18.93
CA TRP A 179 -2.44 3.70 18.76
C TRP A 179 -3.15 5.06 18.82
N ILE A 180 -4.42 5.14 18.40
CA ILE A 180 -5.24 6.34 18.54
C ILE A 180 -5.45 6.68 20.02
N ASN A 181 -5.73 5.65 20.84
CA ASN A 181 -5.98 5.80 22.28
C ASN A 181 -4.72 6.09 23.09
N GLY A 182 -3.55 5.84 22.50
CA GLY A 182 -2.26 6.16 23.08
C GLY A 182 -1.26 5.05 22.81
N TRP A 183 -0.07 5.43 22.36
CA TRP A 183 1.06 4.51 22.26
C TRP A 183 1.83 4.49 23.58
N ASP A 184 2.13 3.30 24.10
CA ASP A 184 2.77 3.09 25.40
C ASP A 184 4.30 3.18 25.36
N GLY A 185 4.89 3.39 24.18
CA GLY A 185 6.33 3.46 23.97
C GLY A 185 6.98 2.15 23.55
N THR A 186 6.22 1.06 23.42
CA THR A 186 6.74 -0.26 23.01
C THR A 186 6.67 -0.45 21.50
N CYS A 187 7.67 -1.11 20.92
CA CYS A 187 7.62 -1.50 19.51
C CYS A 187 7.19 -2.96 19.44
N ASP A 188 5.94 -3.20 19.04
CA ASP A 188 5.47 -4.55 18.81
C ASP A 188 6.20 -5.19 17.63
N VAL A 189 6.22 -6.52 17.59
CA VAL A 189 6.82 -7.30 16.51
C VAL A 189 5.80 -8.30 16.00
N ILE A 190 5.51 -8.23 14.70
CA ILE A 190 4.61 -9.17 14.03
C ILE A 190 5.39 -9.89 12.91
N ASP A 191 5.20 -11.20 12.83
CA ASP A 191 5.72 -12.04 11.76
C ASP A 191 4.54 -12.55 10.92
N GLU A 192 4.43 -12.06 9.70
CA GLU A 192 3.40 -12.39 8.71
C GLU A 192 4.02 -13.10 7.50
N ASN A 193 5.08 -13.87 7.73
CA ASN A 193 5.70 -14.65 6.66
C ASN A 193 4.83 -15.85 6.22
N ASP A 194 3.95 -16.36 7.10
CA ASP A 194 3.14 -17.56 6.85
C ASP A 194 1.69 -17.26 6.41
N THR A 195 1.19 -16.04 6.62
CA THR A 195 -0.21 -15.66 6.29
C THR A 195 -0.46 -15.45 4.79
N ALA A 196 0.60 -15.37 3.97
CA ALA A 196 0.49 -15.25 2.51
C ALA A 196 0.13 -16.57 1.81
N GLU A 197 -0.07 -17.69 2.53
CA GLU A 197 -0.47 -18.97 1.94
C GLU A 197 -1.98 -19.09 1.69
N GLU A 198 -2.83 -18.41 2.45
CA GLU A 198 -4.27 -18.73 2.46
C GLU A 198 -5.13 -17.94 1.47
N HIS A 199 -4.62 -16.88 0.85
CA HIS A 199 -5.43 -16.03 -0.06
C HIS A 199 -5.26 -16.38 -1.56
N GLY A 200 -4.58 -17.48 -1.88
CA GLY A 200 -4.22 -17.87 -3.24
C GLY A 200 -4.86 -19.15 -3.80
N GLU A 201 -5.53 -19.97 -2.99
CA GLU A 201 -6.09 -21.24 -3.46
C GLU A 201 -7.57 -21.39 -3.11
N GLU A 202 -8.46 -21.03 -4.04
CA GLU A 202 -9.71 -21.77 -4.17
C GLU A 202 -10.20 -21.90 -5.64
N LYS A 203 -10.14 -23.17 -6.09
CA LYS A 203 -10.94 -23.87 -7.12
C LYS A 203 -10.74 -23.52 -8.60
N ALA A 204 -9.78 -24.22 -9.20
CA ALA A 204 -9.97 -24.79 -10.52
C ALA A 204 -11.02 -25.91 -10.43
N GLU A 205 -12.30 -25.60 -10.63
CA GLU A 205 -13.35 -26.59 -10.86
C GLU A 205 -13.69 -26.61 -12.36
N THR A 206 -13.51 -27.79 -12.95
CA THR A 206 -13.79 -28.13 -14.34
C THR A 206 -15.28 -28.01 -14.65
N ALA A 207 -15.65 -27.26 -15.70
CA ALA A 207 -16.92 -27.43 -16.41
C ALA A 207 -16.83 -26.97 -17.86
N ASP A 208 -16.79 -27.98 -18.72
CA ASP A 208 -17.37 -28.19 -20.05
C ASP A 208 -18.05 -27.05 -20.83
N GLU A 209 -18.01 -27.22 -22.16
CA GLU A 209 -18.48 -26.33 -23.23
C GLU A 209 -19.95 -25.86 -23.11
N ALA A 210 -20.18 -24.56 -23.33
CA ALA A 210 -21.35 -24.07 -24.10
C ALA A 210 -21.11 -22.64 -24.62
N VAL A 211 -21.01 -22.53 -25.95
CA VAL A 211 -20.89 -21.30 -26.74
C VAL A 211 -22.26 -20.62 -26.92
N ALA A 212 -22.37 -19.31 -26.65
CA ALA A 212 -23.41 -18.41 -27.21
C ALA A 212 -23.06 -16.90 -27.04
N PRO A 213 -23.61 -15.98 -27.87
CA PRO A 213 -22.82 -14.89 -28.44
C PRO A 213 -22.90 -13.51 -27.76
N SER A 214 -21.86 -12.74 -28.07
CA SER A 214 -21.56 -11.33 -27.77
C SER A 214 -22.74 -10.35 -27.84
N ARG A 215 -23.01 -9.66 -26.71
CA ARG A 215 -23.79 -8.41 -26.68
C ARG A 215 -22.84 -7.21 -26.67
N ARG A 216 -22.94 -6.37 -27.70
CA ARG A 216 -22.22 -5.09 -27.82
C ARG A 216 -22.60 -4.17 -26.66
N LYS A 217 -21.60 -3.60 -25.96
CA LYS A 217 -21.78 -2.54 -24.95
C LYS A 217 -22.11 -1.21 -25.65
N THR A 218 -23.26 -0.64 -25.32
CA THR A 218 -23.64 0.74 -25.70
C THR A 218 -22.89 1.72 -24.78
N PRO A 219 -22.29 2.81 -25.29
CA PRO A 219 -21.56 3.75 -24.44
C PRO A 219 -22.51 4.62 -23.61
N LEU A 220 -22.11 4.87 -22.35
CA LEU A 220 -22.78 5.77 -21.41
C LEU A 220 -22.76 7.22 -21.93
N ARG A 221 -23.92 7.87 -21.92
CA ARG A 221 -24.11 9.28 -22.32
C ARG A 221 -23.77 10.19 -21.13
N LYS A 222 -22.94 11.22 -21.34
CA LYS A 222 -22.59 12.23 -20.32
C LYS A 222 -23.82 13.03 -19.86
N PRO A 223 -23.92 13.42 -18.57
CA PRO A 223 -24.98 14.29 -18.07
C PRO A 223 -24.78 15.76 -18.52
N PRO A 224 -25.85 16.57 -18.64
CA PRO A 224 -25.76 17.96 -19.06
C PRO A 224 -25.27 18.89 -17.91
N PRO A 225 -24.68 20.06 -18.25
CA PRO A 225 -24.11 20.97 -17.26
C PRO A 225 -25.19 21.75 -16.47
N VAL A 226 -24.95 21.91 -15.17
CA VAL A 226 -25.76 22.69 -14.23
C VAL A 226 -25.59 24.20 -14.52
N GLN A 227 -26.69 24.89 -14.81
CA GLN A 227 -26.69 26.35 -14.98
C GLN A 227 -26.66 27.07 -13.63
N ARG A 228 -25.68 27.97 -13.44
CA ARG A 228 -25.59 28.88 -12.30
C ARG A 228 -26.67 29.96 -12.40
N ARG A 229 -27.51 30.11 -11.37
CA ARG A 229 -28.43 31.24 -11.25
C ARG A 229 -27.64 32.47 -10.76
N THR A 230 -27.79 33.58 -11.48
CA THR A 230 -27.28 34.90 -11.07
C THR A 230 -28.20 35.53 -10.02
N PRO A 231 -27.67 36.33 -9.07
CA PRO A 231 -28.48 37.04 -8.10
C PRO A 231 -28.97 38.38 -8.70
N THR A 232 -30.28 38.62 -8.67
CA THR A 232 -30.87 39.94 -8.87
C THR A 232 -31.14 40.59 -7.52
N GLY A 233 -30.63 41.81 -7.33
CA GLY A 233 -31.19 42.80 -6.42
C GLY A 233 -31.11 44.18 -7.09
N PRO A 234 -31.48 45.27 -6.40
CA PRO A 234 -32.60 45.44 -5.47
C PRO A 234 -33.62 46.48 -6.03
N ASN A 235 -34.75 46.64 -5.35
CA ASN A 235 -35.57 47.87 -5.38
C ASN A 235 -36.17 48.08 -3.99
#